data_AF-C1D021-F1
#
_entry.id   AF-C1D021-F1
#
_cell.length_a   1.000
_cell.length_b   1.000
_cell.length_c   1.000
_cell.angle_alpha   90.00
_cell.angle_beta   90.00
_cell.angle_gamma   90.00
#
_symmetry.space_group_name_H-M   'P 1'
#
loop_
_entity.id
_entity.type
_entity.pdbx_description
1 polymer ?
#
loop_
_entity_poly.entity_id
_entity_poly.type
_entity_poly.pdbx_seq_one_letter_code
_entity_poly.pdbx_strand_id
1 'polypeptide(L)'
;MTRPALLLMLLLASLFTSCQDQQARAQNEALARRVAALEAQVRKLQNRAQTLPTASPNARAVTLRAAAQNCANDLTRTLETYRESSIDRRYPAAAELVLPDACMEQRVNWVALDAQSYTFTITGNGGQELARASSP
;
A
#
# COMPACT_ATOMS: atom_id res chain seq x y z
N MET A 1 49.08 8.97 53.22
CA MET A 1 48.04 7.99 53.58
C MET A 1 46.94 8.03 52.51
N THR A 2 47.02 7.27 51.42
CA THR A 2 46.00 7.29 50.33
C THR A 2 45.79 5.96 49.59
N ARG A 3 46.46 4.87 50.00
CA ARG A 3 46.40 3.56 49.33
C ARG A 3 45.11 2.72 49.51
N PRO A 4 44.35 2.76 50.63
CA PRO A 4 43.20 1.85 50.78
C PRO A 4 41.97 2.30 49.98
N ALA A 5 41.85 3.59 49.66
CA ALA A 5 40.69 4.13 48.92
C ALA A 5 40.68 3.69 47.44
N LEU A 6 41.86 3.53 46.83
CA LEU A 6 41.98 3.21 45.40
C LEU A 6 41.60 1.75 45.11
N LEU A 7 41.99 0.82 45.99
CA LEU A 7 41.62 -0.60 45.87
C LEU A 7 40.11 -0.81 46.06
N LEU A 8 39.51 -0.12 47.02
CA LEU A 8 38.07 -0.21 47.26
C LEU A 8 37.27 0.30 46.05
N MET A 9 37.70 1.41 45.44
CA MET A 9 37.10 1.94 44.21
C MET A 9 37.19 0.96 43.02
N LEU A 10 38.33 0.29 42.84
CA LEU A 10 38.54 -0.70 41.77
C LEU A 10 37.67 -1.95 41.96
N LEU A 11 37.52 -2.43 43.20
CA LEU A 11 36.64 -3.55 43.54
C LEU A 11 35.15 -3.20 43.30
N LEU A 12 34.70 -2.02 43.72
CA LEU A 12 33.32 -1.58 43.44
C LEU A 12 33.06 -1.45 41.93
N ALA A 13 33.99 -0.89 41.14
CA ALA A 13 33.82 -0.77 39.69
C ALA A 13 33.65 -2.13 38.98
N SER A 14 34.36 -3.16 39.42
CA SER A 14 34.26 -4.53 38.87
C SER A 14 32.94 -5.25 39.21
N LEU A 15 32.33 -4.90 40.35
CA LEU A 15 31.02 -5.40 40.76
C LEU A 15 29.88 -4.74 39.96
N PHE A 16 30.03 -3.46 39.59
CA PHE A 16 29.02 -2.76 38.77
C PHE A 16 29.04 -3.19 37.29
N THR A 17 30.22 -3.51 36.73
CA THR A 17 30.32 -3.96 35.33
C THR A 17 29.80 -5.38 35.13
N SER A 18 30.01 -6.28 36.09
CA SER A 18 29.51 -7.66 36.03
C SER A 18 27.98 -7.75 36.13
N CYS A 19 27.34 -6.91 36.94
CA CYS A 19 25.87 -6.82 36.98
C CYS A 19 25.27 -6.24 35.69
N GLN A 20 25.88 -5.20 35.11
CA GLN A 20 25.40 -4.63 33.85
C GLN A 20 25.52 -5.63 32.68
N ASP A 21 26.60 -6.40 32.63
CA ASP A 21 26.82 -7.40 31.59
C ASP A 21 25.80 -8.56 31.67
N GLN A 22 25.49 -9.06 32.88
CA GLN A 22 24.43 -10.06 33.05
C GLN A 22 23.05 -9.51 32.67
N GLN A 23 22.76 -8.26 33.02
CA GLN A 23 21.48 -7.62 32.70
C GLN A 23 21.33 -7.37 31.19
N ALA A 24 22.42 -7.03 30.48
CA ALA A 24 22.43 -6.88 29.03
C ALA A 24 22.19 -8.23 28.32
N ARG A 25 22.81 -9.31 28.81
CA ARG A 25 22.60 -10.67 28.27
C ARG A 25 21.15 -11.14 28.45
N ALA A 26 20.56 -10.91 29.62
CA ALA A 26 19.16 -11.26 29.88
C ALA A 26 18.18 -10.51 28.95
N GLN A 27 18.44 -9.22 28.68
CA GLN A 27 17.64 -8.44 27.74
C GLN A 27 17.80 -8.95 26.30
N ASN A 28 19.01 -9.30 25.88
CA ASN A 28 19.27 -9.86 24.56
C ASN A 28 18.60 -11.22 24.36
N GLU A 29 18.61 -12.09 25.36
CA GLU A 29 17.90 -13.37 25.30
C GLU A 29 16.38 -13.20 25.22
N ALA A 30 15.83 -12.23 25.97
CA ALA A 30 14.40 -11.91 25.90
C ALA A 30 14.02 -11.36 24.52
N LEU A 31 14.86 -10.50 23.94
CA LEU A 31 14.68 -9.98 22.59
C LEU A 31 14.78 -11.08 21.54
N ALA A 32 15.79 -11.95 21.63
CA ALA A 32 15.98 -13.08 20.73
C ALA A 32 14.76 -14.02 20.73
N ARG A 33 14.18 -14.30 21.91
CA ARG A 33 12.94 -15.07 22.03
C ARG A 33 11.76 -14.40 21.34
N ARG A 34 11.60 -13.08 21.49
CA ARG A 34 10.54 -12.31 20.82
C ARG A 34 10.71 -12.32 19.31
N VAL A 35 11.94 -12.11 18.83
CA VAL A 35 12.26 -12.16 17.40
C VAL A 35 11.96 -13.54 16.83
N ALA A 36 12.41 -14.61 17.48
CA ALA A 36 12.12 -15.98 17.03
C ALA A 36 10.61 -16.27 16.97
N ALA A 37 9.84 -15.80 17.95
CA ALA A 37 8.38 -15.94 17.97
C ALA A 37 7.70 -15.13 16.86
N LEU A 38 8.18 -13.92 16.57
CA LEU A 38 7.67 -13.07 15.49
C LEU A 38 8.01 -13.66 14.12
N GLU A 39 9.24 -14.12 13.93
CA GLU A 39 9.64 -14.80 12.70
C GLU A 39 8.84 -16.08 12.46
N ALA A 40 8.57 -16.86 13.50
CA ALA A 40 7.72 -18.04 13.40
C ALA A 40 6.28 -17.68 12.98
N GLN A 41 5.75 -16.58 13.50
CA GLN A 41 4.44 -16.07 13.10
C GLN A 41 4.45 -15.58 11.64
N VAL A 42 5.48 -14.85 11.22
CA VAL A 42 5.65 -14.41 9.83
C VAL A 42 5.73 -15.60 8.89
N ARG A 43 6.58 -16.60 9.19
CA ARG A 43 6.67 -17.84 8.41
C ARG A 43 5.32 -18.57 8.33
N LYS A 44 4.58 -18.65 9.44
CA LYS A 44 3.23 -19.25 9.47
C LYS A 44 2.23 -18.47 8.61
N LEU A 45 2.29 -17.14 8.61
CA LEU A 45 1.44 -16.28 7.78
C LEU A 45 1.79 -16.42 6.29
N GLN A 46 3.08 -16.44 5.94
CA GLN A 46 3.54 -16.66 4.57
C GLN A 46 3.12 -18.04 4.05
N ASN A 47 3.26 -19.09 4.86
CA ASN A 47 2.81 -20.43 4.48
C ASN A 47 1.28 -20.49 4.30
N ARG A 48 0.52 -19.80 5.16
CA ARG A 48 -0.93 -19.66 4.98
C ARG A 48 -1.29 -18.93 3.68
N ALA A 49 -0.58 -17.85 3.36
CA ALA A 49 -0.75 -17.11 2.11
C ALA A 49 -0.48 -17.98 0.86
N GLN A 50 0.48 -18.91 0.95
CA GLN A 50 0.77 -19.87 -0.13
C GLN A 50 -0.30 -20.98 -0.26
N THR A 51 -1.01 -21.30 0.84
CA THR A 51 -2.10 -22.29 0.84
C THR A 51 -3.49 -21.71 0.57
N LEU A 52 -3.62 -20.38 0.50
CA LEU A 52 -4.86 -19.75 0.06
C LEU A 52 -5.11 -20.18 -1.39
N PRO A 53 -6.31 -20.70 -1.72
CA PRO A 53 -6.65 -21.00 -3.10
C PRO A 53 -6.43 -19.72 -3.91
N THR A 54 -5.55 -19.79 -4.91
CA THR A 54 -5.50 -18.74 -5.93
C THR A 54 -6.91 -18.61 -6.47
N ALA A 55 -7.48 -17.40 -6.39
CA ALA A 55 -8.82 -17.14 -6.87
C ALA A 55 -8.97 -17.78 -8.26
N SER A 56 -10.03 -18.56 -8.46
CA SER A 56 -10.31 -19.19 -9.75
C SER A 56 -10.11 -18.14 -10.85
N PRO A 57 -9.50 -18.48 -12.00
CA PRO A 57 -9.26 -17.52 -13.10
C PRO A 57 -10.51 -16.69 -13.44
N ASN A 58 -11.69 -17.29 -13.30
CA ASN A 58 -12.98 -16.62 -13.47
C ASN A 58 -13.26 -15.57 -12.39
N ALA A 59 -13.01 -15.86 -11.12
CA ALA A 59 -13.18 -14.90 -10.03
C ALA A 59 -12.25 -13.70 -10.20
N ARG A 60 -10.97 -13.93 -10.55
CA ARG A 60 -10.02 -12.85 -10.82
C ARG A 60 -10.46 -11.98 -12.00
N ALA A 61 -10.91 -12.60 -13.10
CA ALA A 61 -11.40 -11.88 -14.27
C ALA A 61 -12.65 -11.03 -13.95
N VAL A 62 -13.57 -11.57 -13.15
CA VAL A 62 -14.77 -10.85 -12.69
C VAL A 62 -14.39 -9.67 -11.80
N THR A 63 -13.50 -9.86 -10.82
CA THR A 63 -13.04 -8.76 -9.95
C THR A 63 -12.34 -7.66 -10.74
N LEU A 64 -11.48 -8.02 -11.70
CA LEU A 64 -10.81 -7.04 -12.57
C LEU A 64 -11.81 -6.23 -13.40
N ARG A 65 -12.81 -6.90 -13.99
CA ARG A 65 -13.86 -6.21 -14.75
C ARG A 65 -14.71 -5.32 -13.85
N ALA A 66 -15.04 -5.77 -12.65
CA ALA A 66 -15.80 -4.97 -11.69
C ALA A 66 -15.03 -3.72 -11.24
N ALA A 67 -13.73 -3.84 -10.95
CA ALA A 67 -12.87 -2.69 -10.63
C ALA A 67 -12.78 -1.70 -11.79
N ALA A 68 -12.60 -2.19 -13.02
CA ALA A 68 -12.60 -1.36 -14.22
C ALA A 68 -13.92 -0.61 -14.43
N GLN A 69 -15.06 -1.27 -14.15
CA GLN A 69 -16.36 -0.61 -14.25
C GLN A 69 -16.60 0.42 -13.14
N ASN A 70 -16.12 0.18 -11.92
CA ASN A 70 -16.18 1.17 -10.86
C ASN A 70 -15.36 2.42 -11.24
N CYS A 71 -14.15 2.24 -11.77
CA CYS A 71 -13.36 3.35 -12.32
C CYS A 71 -14.11 4.09 -13.43
N ALA A 72 -14.67 3.37 -14.41
CA ALA A 72 -15.39 3.99 -15.52
C ALA A 72 -16.58 4.82 -15.04
N ASN A 73 -17.34 4.32 -14.07
CA ASN A 73 -18.49 5.00 -13.49
C ASN A 73 -18.09 6.25 -12.69
N ASP A 74 -17.06 6.15 -11.84
CA ASP A 74 -16.59 7.27 -11.04
C ASP A 74 -15.97 8.36 -11.94
N LEU A 75 -15.17 7.99 -12.93
CA LEU A 75 -14.60 8.94 -13.88
C LEU A 75 -15.69 9.62 -14.70
N THR A 76 -16.69 8.87 -15.17
CA THR A 76 -17.87 9.44 -15.83
C THR A 76 -18.56 10.45 -14.94
N ARG A 77 -18.81 10.12 -13.66
CA ARG A 77 -19.42 11.04 -12.71
C ARG A 77 -18.57 12.30 -12.49
N THR A 78 -17.25 12.17 -12.39
CA THR A 78 -16.34 13.30 -12.26
C THR A 78 -16.43 14.23 -13.47
N LEU A 79 -16.44 13.67 -14.69
CA LEU A 79 -16.58 14.43 -15.93
C LEU A 79 -17.91 15.17 -15.99
N GLU A 80 -19.03 14.48 -15.71
CA GLU A 80 -20.35 15.11 -15.72
C GLU A 80 -20.49 16.18 -14.62
N THR A 81 -19.95 15.93 -13.43
CA THR A 81 -19.95 16.91 -12.33
C THR A 81 -19.17 18.16 -12.70
N TYR A 82 -18.02 18.01 -13.37
CA TYR A 82 -17.26 19.13 -13.89
C TYR A 82 -18.09 19.89 -14.94
N ARG A 83 -18.71 19.16 -15.88
CA ARG A 83 -19.54 19.76 -16.92
C ARG A 83 -20.70 20.55 -16.33
N GLU A 84 -21.39 20.02 -15.33
CA GLU A 84 -22.52 20.68 -14.68
C GLU A 84 -22.13 21.90 -13.85
N SER A 85 -20.95 21.88 -13.24
CA SER A 85 -20.45 23.00 -12.42
C SER A 85 -19.70 24.06 -13.24
N SER A 86 -19.32 23.75 -14.48
CA SER A 86 -18.68 24.68 -15.41
C SER A 86 -19.67 25.70 -15.97
N ILE A 87 -19.25 26.96 -16.07
CA ILE A 87 -20.04 28.07 -16.64
C ILE A 87 -20.46 27.75 -18.08
N ASP A 88 -19.56 27.19 -18.87
CA ASP A 88 -19.78 26.91 -20.30
C ASP A 88 -20.38 25.52 -20.55
N ARG A 89 -20.74 24.78 -19.50
CA ARG A 89 -21.16 23.37 -19.58
C ARG A 89 -20.20 22.48 -20.38
N ARG A 90 -18.90 22.69 -20.18
CA ARG A 90 -17.83 21.95 -20.87
C ARG A 90 -17.19 20.87 -20.01
N TYR A 91 -16.69 19.81 -20.61
CA TYR A 91 -15.78 18.87 -19.96
C TYR A 91 -14.40 19.48 -19.68
N PRO A 92 -13.62 18.92 -18.74
CA PRO A 92 -12.29 19.41 -18.41
C PRO A 92 -11.29 19.09 -19.53
N ALA A 93 -10.29 19.97 -19.69
CA ALA A 93 -9.08 19.62 -20.43
C ALA A 93 -8.25 18.60 -19.63
N ALA A 94 -7.36 17.87 -20.31
CA ALA A 94 -6.52 16.85 -19.67
C ALA A 94 -5.69 17.39 -18.47
N ALA A 95 -5.27 18.66 -18.52
CA ALA A 95 -4.52 19.30 -17.44
C ALA A 95 -5.39 19.68 -16.21
N GLU A 96 -6.71 19.77 -16.39
CA GLU A 96 -7.68 20.09 -15.33
C GLU A 96 -8.27 18.82 -14.69
N LEU A 97 -8.09 17.67 -15.35
CA LEU A 97 -8.69 16.41 -14.93
C LEU A 97 -7.83 15.71 -13.87
N VAL A 98 -8.37 15.60 -12.67
CA VAL A 98 -7.85 14.73 -11.62
C VAL A 98 -8.61 13.40 -11.70
N LEU A 99 -7.88 12.29 -11.83
CA LEU A 99 -8.50 10.97 -11.84
C LEU A 99 -9.03 10.60 -10.44
N PRO A 100 -10.20 9.95 -10.35
CA PRO A 100 -10.73 9.49 -9.08
C PRO A 100 -9.91 8.32 -8.53
N ASP A 101 -9.95 8.11 -7.20
CA ASP A 101 -9.19 7.06 -6.51
C ASP A 101 -9.46 5.66 -7.10
N ALA A 102 -10.71 5.39 -7.52
CA ALA A 102 -11.10 4.14 -8.16
C ALA A 102 -10.29 3.83 -9.44
N CYS A 103 -9.70 4.84 -10.08
CA CYS A 103 -8.92 4.72 -11.30
C CYS A 103 -7.41 4.68 -11.09
N MET A 104 -6.89 4.87 -9.87
CA MET A 104 -5.44 4.97 -9.61
C MET A 104 -4.66 3.71 -10.01
N GLU A 105 -5.27 2.54 -9.88
CA GLU A 105 -4.67 1.25 -10.29
C GLU A 105 -5.14 0.78 -11.67
N GLN A 106 -5.88 1.62 -12.40
CA GLN A 106 -6.46 1.28 -13.70
C GLN A 106 -5.72 2.00 -14.83
N ARG A 107 -5.61 1.34 -15.99
CA ARG A 107 -5.09 1.98 -17.20
C ARG A 107 -6.24 2.61 -17.99
N VAL A 108 -6.44 3.91 -17.79
CA VAL A 108 -7.37 4.74 -18.56
C VAL A 108 -6.71 5.14 -19.89
N ASN A 109 -7.33 4.81 -21.01
CA ASN A 109 -6.90 5.27 -22.34
C ASN A 109 -7.97 6.18 -22.94
N TRP A 110 -7.59 7.42 -23.21
CA TRP A 110 -8.44 8.40 -23.88
C TRP A 110 -8.45 8.16 -25.38
N VAL A 111 -9.65 8.01 -25.93
CA VAL A 111 -9.90 8.03 -27.38
C VAL A 111 -10.23 9.46 -27.81
N ALA A 112 -11.05 10.14 -27.00
CA ALA A 112 -11.39 11.55 -27.16
C ALA A 112 -11.62 12.19 -25.79
N LEU A 113 -11.15 13.43 -25.61
CA LEU A 113 -11.50 14.29 -24.50
C LEU A 113 -11.42 15.73 -25.01
N ASP A 114 -12.59 16.31 -25.25
CA ASP A 114 -12.72 17.70 -25.70
C ASP A 114 -13.78 18.42 -24.85
N ALA A 115 -14.04 19.69 -25.16
CA ALA A 115 -14.95 20.51 -24.36
C ALA A 115 -16.40 20.01 -24.38
N GLN A 116 -16.81 19.25 -25.39
CA GLN A 116 -18.19 18.83 -25.59
C GLN A 116 -18.39 17.33 -25.44
N SER A 117 -17.38 16.52 -25.75
CA SER A 117 -17.47 15.07 -25.78
C SER A 117 -16.31 14.38 -25.04
N TYR A 118 -16.53 13.13 -24.65
CA TYR A 118 -15.45 12.26 -24.24
C TYR A 118 -15.66 10.82 -24.69
N THR A 119 -14.57 10.08 -24.83
CA THR A 119 -14.56 8.63 -24.96
C THR A 119 -13.27 8.10 -24.34
N PHE A 120 -13.39 7.12 -23.45
CA PHE A 120 -12.24 6.43 -22.89
C PHE A 120 -12.51 4.95 -22.70
N THR A 121 -11.42 4.19 -22.56
CA THR A 121 -11.45 2.76 -22.26
C THR A 121 -10.60 2.48 -21.02
N ILE A 122 -10.99 1.48 -20.24
CA ILE A 122 -10.18 0.92 -19.17
C ILE A 122 -9.62 -0.41 -19.66
N THR A 123 -8.31 -0.56 -19.62
CA THR A 123 -7.63 -1.78 -20.10
C THR A 123 -6.97 -2.52 -18.95
N GLY A 124 -7.02 -3.85 -19.02
CA GLY A 124 -6.28 -4.71 -18.11
C GLY A 124 -4.80 -4.80 -18.49
N ASN A 125 -4.02 -5.49 -17.64
CA ASN A 125 -2.57 -5.64 -17.84
C ASN A 125 -2.18 -6.34 -19.16
N GLY A 126 -3.08 -7.12 -19.75
CA GLY A 126 -2.87 -7.78 -21.06
C GLY A 126 -3.34 -6.94 -22.26
N GLY A 127 -3.72 -5.68 -22.05
CA GLY A 127 -4.21 -4.78 -23.10
C GLY A 127 -5.68 -5.01 -23.49
N GLN A 128 -6.37 -5.98 -22.89
CA GLN A 128 -7.79 -6.20 -23.14
C GLN A 128 -8.64 -5.06 -22.58
N GLU A 129 -9.66 -4.64 -23.34
CA GLU A 129 -10.67 -3.69 -22.87
C GLU A 129 -11.55 -4.36 -21.79
N LEU A 130 -11.61 -3.73 -20.62
CA LEU A 130 -12.41 -4.17 -19.48
C LEU A 130 -13.68 -3.34 -19.31
N ALA A 131 -13.61 -2.06 -19.67
CA ALA A 131 -14.72 -1.10 -19.64
C ALA A 131 -14.52 0.01 -20.67
N ARG A 132 -15.60 0.66 -21.06
CA ARG A 132 -15.62 1.82 -21.95
C ARG A 132 -16.75 2.74 -21.54
N ALA A 133 -16.51 4.03 -21.60
CA ALA A 133 -17.55 5.05 -21.45
C ALA A 133 -17.35 6.15 -22.49
N SER A 134 -18.47 6.76 -22.87
CA SER A 134 -18.51 7.83 -23.85
C SER A 134 -19.73 8.69 -23.62
N SER A 135 -19.58 9.99 -23.87
CA SER A 135 -20.68 10.96 -23.92
C SER A 135 -20.46 11.87 -25.12
N PRO A 136 -21.52 12.23 -25.88
CA PRO A 136 -21.46 13.23 -26.94
C PRO A 136 -21.03 14.60 -26.42
#